data_AF-A0A2T4S598-F1
#
_entry.id   AF-A0A2T4S598-F1
#
_cell.length_a   1.000
_cell.length_b   1.000
_cell.length_c   1.000
_cell.angle_alpha   90.00
_cell.angle_beta   90.00
_cell.angle_gamma   90.00
#
_symmetry.space_group_name_H-M   'P 1'
#
loop_
_entity.id
_entity.type
_entity.pdbx_description
1 polymer ?
#
loop_
_entity_poly.entity_id
_entity_poly.type
_entity_poly.pdbx_seq_one_letter_code
_entity_poly.pdbx_strand_id
1 'polypeptide(L)'
;MLLLELLKALILGIVEGLTEFAPVSSTGHMILVDDIWLKSTSFLGSESAFTFKIVIQLGSVFAAAWVFRNRYFEMFRLGKYKHTAPSTEHTEGETLSRTAQSKHKRLTIWHVLVGMIPAGVLGLLFDDLIETYLFSVPTVMIGLLLGAFS
;
A
#
# COMPACT_ATOMS: atom_id res chain seq x y z
N MET A 1 15.51 -22.95 -18.57
CA MET A 1 15.05 -22.93 -17.17
C MET A 1 15.12 -21.52 -16.62
N LEU A 2 16.32 -20.93 -16.45
CA LEU A 2 16.49 -19.57 -15.89
C LEU A 2 15.71 -18.43 -16.57
N LEU A 3 15.67 -18.36 -17.91
CA LEU A 3 14.98 -17.27 -18.60
C LEU A 3 13.47 -17.26 -18.33
N LEU A 4 12.87 -18.46 -18.26
CA LEU A 4 11.45 -18.62 -18.02
C LEU A 4 11.13 -18.29 -16.56
N GLU A 5 11.96 -18.73 -15.61
CA GLU A 5 11.83 -18.38 -14.19
C GLU A 5 11.98 -16.87 -13.95
N LEU A 6 12.95 -16.22 -14.60
CA LEU A 6 13.12 -14.77 -14.54
C LEU A 6 11.92 -14.03 -15.12
N LEU A 7 11.37 -14.51 -16.24
CA LEU A 7 10.16 -13.93 -16.82
C LEU A 7 8.96 -14.07 -15.88
N LYS A 8 8.78 -15.23 -15.24
CA LYS A 8 7.73 -15.42 -14.23
C LYS A 8 7.92 -14.50 -13.03
N ALA A 9 9.15 -14.39 -12.51
CA ALA A 9 9.48 -13.49 -11.41
C ALA A 9 9.23 -12.01 -11.77
N LEU A 10 9.57 -11.61 -13.00
CA LEU A 10 9.29 -10.28 -13.52
C LEU A 10 7.77 -10.02 -13.57
N ILE A 11 6.99 -10.97 -14.09
CA ILE A 11 5.53 -10.85 -14.15
C ILE A 11 4.94 -10.72 -12.74
N LEU A 12 5.35 -11.56 -11.79
CA LEU A 12 4.90 -11.49 -10.40
C LEU A 12 5.25 -10.13 -9.76
N GLY A 13 6.46 -9.63 -9.99
CA GLY A 13 6.87 -8.31 -9.51
C GLY A 13 6.06 -7.16 -10.12
N ILE A 14 5.70 -7.26 -11.41
CA ILE A 14 4.84 -6.27 -12.08
C ILE A 14 3.42 -6.32 -11.49
N VAL A 15 2.85 -7.52 -11.31
CA VAL A 15 1.52 -7.71 -10.73
C VAL A 15 1.49 -7.11 -9.33
N GLU A 16 2.45 -7.44 -8.47
CA GLU A 16 2.56 -6.88 -7.12
C GLU A 16 2.66 -5.35 -7.16
N GLY A 17 3.61 -4.81 -7.93
CA GLY A 17 3.83 -3.36 -8.01
C GLY A 17 2.64 -2.57 -8.52
N LEU A 18 1.83 -3.13 -9.43
CA LEU A 18 0.63 -2.48 -9.96
C LEU A 18 -0.58 -2.64 -9.02
N THR A 19 -0.73 -3.79 -8.38
CA THR A 19 -1.92 -4.10 -7.56
C THR A 19 -1.80 -3.62 -6.11
N GLU A 20 -0.60 -3.41 -5.58
CA GLU A 20 -0.39 -2.93 -4.20
C GLU A 20 -0.93 -1.51 -3.97
N PHE A 21 -0.89 -0.66 -5.00
CA PHE A 21 -1.36 0.73 -4.91
C PHE A 21 -2.75 0.94 -5.50
N ALA A 22 -3.28 -0.04 -6.21
CA ALA A 22 -4.63 -0.02 -6.73
C ALA A 22 -5.59 -0.62 -5.69
N PRO A 23 -6.84 -0.14 -5.58
CA PRO A 23 -7.84 -0.68 -4.66
C PRO A 23 -8.40 -2.02 -5.18
N VAL A 24 -7.53 -3.01 -5.42
CA VAL A 24 -7.85 -4.27 -6.12
C VAL A 24 -7.34 -5.52 -5.38
N SER A 25 -6.81 -5.38 -4.15
CA SER A 25 -6.20 -6.45 -3.33
C SER A 25 -5.03 -7.19 -4.02
N SER A 26 -3.81 -6.77 -3.71
CA SER A 26 -2.56 -7.40 -4.18
C SER A 26 -2.42 -8.85 -3.72
N THR A 27 -2.69 -9.14 -2.45
CA THR A 27 -2.64 -10.51 -1.89
C THR A 27 -3.55 -11.47 -2.66
N GLY A 28 -4.76 -11.03 -3.02
CA GLY A 28 -5.70 -11.87 -3.77
C GLY A 28 -5.24 -12.16 -5.19
N HIS A 29 -4.73 -11.15 -5.90
CA HIS A 29 -4.15 -11.31 -7.22
C HIS A 29 -2.91 -12.19 -7.17
N MET A 30 -2.06 -12.06 -6.15
CA MET A 30 -0.87 -12.88 -5.95
C MET A 30 -1.23 -14.36 -5.74
N ILE A 31 -2.25 -14.67 -4.93
CA ILE A 31 -2.75 -16.03 -4.74
C ILE A 31 -3.29 -16.59 -6.07
N LEU A 32 -4.10 -15.83 -6.81
CA LEU A 32 -4.65 -16.27 -8.09
C LEU A 32 -3.57 -16.49 -9.17
N VAL A 33 -2.70 -15.51 -9.37
CA VAL A 33 -1.64 -15.53 -10.39
C VAL A 33 -0.58 -16.58 -10.06
N ASP A 34 -0.23 -16.74 -8.79
CA ASP A 34 0.75 -17.72 -8.37
C ASP A 34 0.19 -19.14 -8.32
N ASP A 35 -0.93 -19.39 -7.62
CA ASP A 35 -1.41 -20.76 -7.41
C ASP A 35 -2.04 -21.38 -8.67
N ILE A 36 -2.71 -20.57 -9.51
CA ILE A 36 -3.41 -21.07 -10.69
C ILE A 36 -2.50 -21.06 -11.93
N TRP A 37 -1.72 -20.00 -12.14
CA TRP A 37 -1.06 -19.78 -13.42
C TRP A 37 0.45 -20.06 -13.40
N LEU A 38 1.21 -19.39 -12.54
CA LEU A 38 2.68 -19.42 -12.61
C LEU A 38 3.30 -20.55 -11.79
N LYS A 39 2.62 -21.00 -10.73
CA LYS A 39 3.00 -22.04 -9.77
C LYS A 39 4.43 -21.85 -9.25
N SER A 40 4.71 -20.72 -8.61
CA SER A 40 6.05 -20.44 -8.07
C SER A 40 6.56 -21.45 -7.08
N THR A 41 5.65 -22.07 -6.32
CA THR A 41 5.95 -23.21 -5.46
C THR A 41 6.53 -24.42 -6.19
N SER A 42 6.16 -24.66 -7.46
CA SER A 42 6.67 -25.80 -8.23
C SER A 42 8.06 -25.58 -8.83
N PHE A 43 8.54 -24.33 -8.92
CA PHE A 43 9.86 -24.03 -9.49
C PHE A 43 10.85 -23.39 -8.51
N LEU A 44 10.40 -22.65 -7.49
CA LEU A 44 11.26 -22.08 -6.44
C LEU A 44 11.29 -22.94 -5.16
N GLY A 45 10.29 -23.81 -4.96
CA GLY A 45 10.02 -24.44 -3.67
C GLY A 45 9.09 -23.58 -2.80
N SER A 46 8.36 -24.20 -1.87
CA SER A 46 7.31 -23.55 -1.07
C SER A 46 7.84 -22.39 -0.23
N GLU A 47 8.95 -22.57 0.49
CA GLU A 47 9.53 -21.52 1.32
C GLU A 47 10.13 -20.37 0.50
N SER A 48 10.81 -20.69 -0.61
CA SER A 48 11.40 -19.68 -1.49
C SER A 48 10.33 -18.84 -2.19
N ALA A 49 9.22 -19.45 -2.60
CA ALA A 49 8.08 -18.76 -3.19
C ALA A 49 7.43 -17.78 -2.20
N PHE A 50 7.23 -18.21 -0.95
CA PHE A 50 6.73 -17.35 0.12
C PHE A 50 7.67 -16.17 0.39
N THR A 51 8.96 -16.45 0.56
CA THR A 51 9.98 -15.41 0.76
C THR A 51 10.04 -14.45 -0.43
N PHE A 52 9.93 -14.96 -1.65
CA PHE A 52 9.92 -14.15 -2.86
C PHE A 52 8.73 -13.18 -2.88
N LYS A 53 7.52 -13.62 -2.51
CA LYS A 53 6.33 -12.76 -2.39
C LYS A 53 6.56 -11.61 -1.41
N ILE A 54 7.14 -11.91 -0.25
CA ILE A 54 7.49 -10.88 0.75
C ILE A 54 8.51 -9.89 0.16
N VAL A 55 9.54 -10.38 -0.53
CA VAL A 55 10.59 -9.53 -1.12
C VAL A 55 10.03 -8.57 -2.17
N ILE A 56 9.16 -9.03 -3.07
CA ILE A 56 8.57 -8.14 -4.08
C ILE A 56 7.60 -7.12 -3.47
N GLN A 57 6.83 -7.50 -2.43
CA GLN A 57 5.97 -6.58 -1.68
C GLN A 57 6.81 -5.50 -0.98
N LEU A 58 7.92 -5.88 -0.33
CA LEU A 58 8.87 -4.92 0.24
C LEU A 58 9.44 -3.99 -0.83
N GLY A 59 9.67 -4.49 -2.04
CA GLY A 59 10.05 -3.67 -3.20
C GLY A 59 9.02 -2.58 -3.52
N SER A 60 7.73 -2.93 -3.54
CA SER A 60 6.63 -1.98 -3.72
C SER A 60 6.60 -0.94 -2.59
N VAL A 61 6.61 -1.38 -1.33
CA VAL A 61 6.62 -0.48 -0.16
C VAL A 61 7.81 0.48 -0.20
N PHE A 62 8.98 0.00 -0.60
CA PHE A 62 10.17 0.83 -0.76
C PHE A 62 10.00 1.88 -1.88
N ALA A 63 9.41 1.50 -3.02
CA ALA A 63 9.11 2.45 -4.09
C ALA A 63 8.17 3.57 -3.60
N ALA A 64 7.13 3.23 -2.82
CA ALA A 64 6.27 4.23 -2.19
C ALA A 64 7.03 5.09 -1.17
N ALA A 65 7.88 4.48 -0.34
CA ALA A 65 8.72 5.19 0.62
C ALA A 65 9.62 6.24 -0.07
N TRP A 66 10.17 5.88 -1.23
CA TRP A 66 10.98 6.77 -2.06
C TRP A 66 10.19 7.91 -2.70
N VAL A 67 9.00 7.62 -3.25
CA VAL A 67 8.11 8.63 -3.85
C VAL A 67 7.65 9.64 -2.79
N PHE A 68 7.24 9.17 -1.61
CA PHE A 68 6.74 10.01 -0.53
C PHE A 68 7.82 10.50 0.45
N ARG A 69 9.11 10.31 0.15
CA ARG A 69 10.24 10.67 1.02
C ARG A 69 10.14 12.09 1.58
N ASN A 70 9.81 13.07 0.74
CA ASN A 70 9.71 14.48 1.15
C ASN A 70 8.56 14.70 2.15
N ARG A 71 7.44 13.98 1.98
CA ARG A 71 6.30 14.02 2.90
C ARG A 71 6.66 13.43 4.26
N TYR A 72 7.38 12.30 4.28
CA TYR A 72 7.85 11.71 5.53
C TYR A 72 8.82 12.65 6.26
N PHE A 73 9.80 13.23 5.57
CA PHE A 73 10.71 14.21 6.19
C PHE A 73 10.00 15.46 6.73
N GLU A 74 8.91 15.90 6.08
CA GLU A 74 8.02 16.95 6.60
C GLU A 74 7.30 16.51 7.88
N MET A 75 6.76 15.29 7.92
CA MET A 75 6.09 14.72 9.10
C MET A 75 7.05 14.54 10.29
N PHE A 76 8.30 14.12 10.04
CA PHE A 76 9.34 13.96 11.05
C PHE A 76 9.98 15.28 11.50
N ARG A 77 9.54 16.44 10.97
CA ARG A 77 10.11 17.77 11.28
C ARG A 77 11.62 17.91 11.02
N LEU A 78 12.21 16.98 10.27
CA LEU A 78 13.64 16.96 9.93
C LEU A 78 13.97 17.86 8.73
N GLY A 79 12.97 18.31 7.97
CA GLY A 79 13.15 19.25 6.87
C GLY A 79 12.80 20.68 7.27
N LYS A 80 13.79 21.58 7.28
CA LYS A 80 13.56 23.03 7.12
C LYS A 80 13.07 23.28 5.68
N TYR A 81 11.81 22.99 5.39
CA TYR A 81 11.20 23.45 4.14
C TYR A 81 10.74 24.89 4.32
N LYS A 82 11.46 25.79 3.64
CA LYS A 82 11.08 27.17 3.42
C LYS A 82 9.74 27.14 2.70
N HIS A 83 8.68 27.55 3.38
CA HIS A 83 7.43 27.89 2.71
C HIS A 83 7.75 29.06 1.79
N THR A 84 7.91 28.80 0.49
CA THR A 84 7.49 29.80 -0.48
C THR A 84 5.98 29.83 -0.35
N ALA A 85 5.50 30.68 0.57
CA ALA A 85 4.12 31.11 0.56
C ALA A 85 3.81 31.57 -0.87
N PRO A 86 2.69 31.18 -1.48
CA PRO A 86 2.25 31.85 -2.68
C PRO A 86 2.15 33.33 -2.32
N SER A 87 2.95 34.14 -3.00
CA SER A 87 2.93 35.58 -2.88
C SER A 87 1.49 36.02 -3.07
N THR A 88 0.91 36.53 -1.99
CA THR A 88 -0.37 37.21 -1.96
C THR A 88 -0.28 38.35 -2.96
N GLU A 89 -0.89 38.17 -4.15
CA GLU A 89 -1.31 39.32 -4.95
C GLU A 89 -2.39 40.01 -4.13
N HIS A 90 -2.01 41.18 -3.60
CA HIS A 90 -2.94 42.13 -3.03
C HIS A 90 -3.83 42.67 -4.15
N THR A 91 -5.07 42.19 -4.23
CA THR A 91 -6.16 42.97 -4.81
C THR A 91 -7.22 43.15 -3.74
N GLU A 92 -7.35 44.40 -3.32
CA GLU A 92 -8.33 44.89 -2.35
C GLU A 92 -9.75 44.71 -2.89
N GLY A 93 -10.67 44.28 -2.02
CA GLY A 93 -12.11 44.38 -2.25
C GLY A 93 -12.85 43.06 -2.22
N GLU A 94 -13.25 42.62 -1.03
CA GLU A 94 -14.65 42.24 -0.71
C GLU A 94 -14.70 41.61 0.69
N THR A 95 -15.07 42.43 1.65
CA THR A 95 -15.58 42.02 2.95
C THR A 95 -16.95 41.38 2.77
N LEU A 96 -17.09 40.08 3.04
CA LEU A 96 -18.24 39.41 3.70
C LEU A 96 -18.34 37.92 3.33
N SER A 97 -17.44 37.10 3.89
CA SER A 97 -17.70 35.68 4.17
C SER A 97 -16.68 35.16 5.17
N ARG A 98 -17.01 35.31 6.46
CA ARG A 98 -16.32 34.61 7.55
C ARG A 98 -16.55 33.10 7.41
N THR A 99 -15.59 32.37 7.96
CA THR A 99 -15.76 31.02 8.55
C THR A 99 -15.58 29.84 7.61
N ALA A 100 -14.33 29.60 7.22
CA ALA A 100 -13.65 28.31 7.36
C ALA A 100 -12.36 28.34 6.51
N GLN A 101 -11.41 29.22 6.87
CA GLN A 101 -10.01 28.92 6.58
C GLN A 101 -9.67 27.66 7.39
N SER A 102 -9.92 26.50 6.76
CA SER A 102 -9.40 25.22 7.19
C SER A 102 -7.89 25.37 7.22
N LYS A 103 -7.38 25.72 8.41
CA LYS A 103 -5.97 25.65 8.76
C LYS A 103 -5.64 24.18 8.56
N HIS A 104 -5.16 23.83 7.37
CA HIS A 104 -4.92 22.46 6.92
C HIS A 104 -4.12 21.76 8.03
N LYS A 105 -4.81 20.98 8.86
CA LYS A 105 -4.23 20.40 10.07
C LYS A 105 -3.26 19.35 9.57
N ARG A 106 -1.98 19.73 9.50
CA ARG A 106 -0.91 18.87 8.98
C ARG A 106 -0.98 17.54 9.74
N LEU A 107 -1.21 16.45 9.01
CA LEU A 107 -1.20 15.11 9.57
C LEU A 107 0.16 14.90 10.22
N THR A 108 0.15 14.86 11.55
CA THR A 108 1.35 14.60 12.36
C THR A 108 1.50 13.08 12.50
N ILE A 109 2.72 12.59 12.68
CA ILE A 109 3.02 11.17 12.91
C ILE A 109 2.16 10.53 14.00
N TRP A 110 1.76 11.30 15.01
CA TRP A 110 0.81 10.85 16.03
C TRP A 110 -0.53 10.36 15.48
N HIS A 111 -1.06 10.99 14.44
CA HIS A 111 -2.31 10.54 13.81
C HIS A 111 -2.12 9.22 13.05
N VAL A 112 -0.95 9.03 12.43
CA VAL A 112 -0.60 7.78 11.75
C VAL A 112 -0.48 6.66 12.77
N LEU A 113 0.28 6.88 13.86
CA LEU A 113 0.46 5.87 14.91
C LEU A 113 -0.86 5.49 15.58
N VAL A 114 -1.70 6.47 15.95
CA VAL A 114 -3.01 6.20 16.55
C VAL A 114 -3.92 5.44 15.58
N GLY A 115 -3.86 5.74 14.28
CA GLY A 115 -4.60 5.01 13.25
C GLY A 115 -4.12 3.56 13.05
N MET A 116 -2.85 3.27 13.34
CA MET A 116 -2.29 1.91 13.23
C MET A 116 -2.66 1.00 14.41
N ILE A 117 -2.97 1.56 15.60
CA ILE A 117 -3.23 0.77 16.81
C ILE A 117 -4.38 -0.24 16.62
N PRO A 118 -5.58 0.14 16.13
CA PRO A 118 -6.66 -0.82 15.95
C PRO A 118 -6.30 -1.95 14.98
N ALA A 119 -5.66 -1.61 13.86
CA ALA A 119 -5.22 -2.59 12.86
C ALA A 119 -4.16 -3.55 13.43
N GLY A 120 -3.17 -3.03 14.16
CA GLY A 120 -2.12 -3.85 14.77
C GLY A 120 -2.65 -4.77 15.87
N VAL A 121 -3.57 -4.28 16.72
CA VAL A 121 -4.22 -5.09 17.75
C VAL A 121 -5.05 -6.21 17.12
N LEU A 122 -5.92 -5.88 16.15
CA LEU A 122 -6.72 -6.90 15.46
C LEU A 122 -5.84 -7.90 14.69
N GLY A 123 -4.78 -7.44 14.03
CA GLY A 123 -3.82 -8.32 13.37
C GLY A 123 -3.20 -9.32 14.34
N LEU A 124 -2.67 -8.85 15.47
CA LEU A 124 -2.04 -9.73 16.47
C LEU A 124 -3.03 -10.70 17.15
N LEU A 125 -4.30 -10.33 17.30
CA LEU A 125 -5.30 -11.20 17.91
C LEU A 125 -5.88 -12.25 16.94
N PHE A 126 -5.89 -11.98 15.63
CA PHE A 126 -6.63 -12.78 14.65
C PHE A 126 -5.79 -13.28 13.46
N ASP A 127 -4.47 -13.16 13.52
CA ASP A 127 -3.54 -13.52 12.43
C ASP A 127 -3.84 -14.92 11.85
N ASP A 128 -3.89 -15.94 12.71
CA ASP A 128 -4.17 -17.34 12.34
C ASP A 128 -5.54 -17.52 11.64
N LEU A 129 -6.54 -16.73 12.07
CA LEU A 129 -7.91 -16.81 11.58
C LEU A 129 -8.05 -16.11 10.23
N ILE A 130 -7.31 -15.02 10.03
CA ILE A 130 -7.23 -14.29 8.75
C ILE A 130 -6.53 -15.17 7.72
N GLU A 131 -5.39 -15.74 8.05
CA GLU A 131 -4.65 -16.59 7.11
C GLU A 131 -5.45 -17.85 6.72
N THR A 132 -6.07 -18.51 7.71
CA THR A 132 -6.80 -19.76 7.45
C THR A 132 -8.09 -19.54 6.65
N TYR A 133 -8.89 -18.52 6.97
CA TYR A 133 -10.22 -18.34 6.39
C TYR A 133 -10.28 -17.31 5.26
N LEU A 134 -9.46 -16.25 5.30
CA LEU A 134 -9.48 -15.17 4.31
C LEU A 134 -8.51 -15.39 3.14
N PHE A 135 -7.40 -16.11 3.32
CA PHE A 135 -6.44 -16.37 2.24
C PHE A 135 -6.70 -17.67 1.45
N SER A 136 -7.91 -18.23 1.56
CA SER A 136 -8.35 -19.28 0.65
C SER A 136 -8.82 -18.70 -0.69
N VAL A 137 -8.47 -19.36 -1.80
CA VAL A 137 -8.85 -18.96 -3.17
C VAL A 137 -10.35 -18.60 -3.31
N PRO A 138 -11.32 -19.40 -2.82
CA PRO A 138 -12.74 -19.05 -2.94
C PRO A 138 -13.13 -17.84 -2.09
N THR A 139 -12.56 -17.67 -0.88
CA THR A 139 -12.84 -16.49 -0.04
C THR A 139 -12.31 -15.21 -0.69
N VAL A 140 -11.09 -15.25 -1.22
CA VAL A 140 -10.47 -14.14 -1.95
C VAL A 140 -11.32 -13.74 -3.15
N MET A 141 -11.79 -14.70 -3.95
CA MET A 141 -12.64 -14.44 -5.10
C MET A 141 -13.94 -13.72 -4.72
N ILE A 142 -14.61 -14.17 -3.66
CA ILE A 142 -15.83 -13.53 -3.14
C ILE A 142 -15.52 -12.12 -2.63
N GLY A 143 -14.42 -11.95 -1.90
CA GLY A 143 -13.97 -10.64 -1.40
C GLY A 143 -13.69 -9.64 -2.52
N LEU A 144 -12.98 -10.07 -3.58
CA LEU A 144 -12.72 -9.25 -4.77
C LEU A 144 -14.01 -8.83 -5.47
N LEU A 145 -14.96 -9.76 -5.63
CA LEU A 145 -16.25 -9.44 -6.25
C LEU A 145 -17.02 -8.41 -5.42
N LEU A 146 -17.16 -8.63 -4.11
CA LEU A 146 -17.87 -7.70 -3.24
C LEU A 146 -17.21 -6.32 -3.21
N GLY A 147 -15.88 -6.27 -3.13
CA GLY A 147 -15.13 -5.01 -3.16
C GLY A 147 -15.25 -4.26 -4.49
N ALA A 148 -15.43 -4.95 -5.61
CA ALA A 148 -15.68 -4.32 -6.91
C ALA A 148 -17.08 -3.69 -7.03
N PHE A 149 -18.04 -4.12 -6.22
CA PHE A 149 -19.41 -3.59 -6.20
C PHE A 149 -19.65 -2.49 -5.15
N SER A 150 -18.69 -2.21 -4.26
CA SER A 150 -18.77 -1.17 -3.22
C SER A 150 -18.08 0.13 -3.61
#